data_AF-A0A661ZAF2-F1
#
_entry.id   AF-A0A661ZAF2-F1
#
_cell.length_a   1.000
_cell.length_b   1.000
_cell.length_c   1.000
_cell.angle_alpha   90.00
_cell.angle_beta   90.00
_cell.angle_gamma   90.00
#
_symmetry.space_group_name_H-M   'P 1'
#
loop_
_entity.id
_entity.type
_entity.pdbx_description
1 polymer ?
#
loop_
_entity_poly.entity_id
_entity_poly.type
_entity_poly.pdbx_seq_one_letter_code
_entity_poly.pdbx_strand_id
1 'polypeptide(L)' 'YALSLVGMSMMALNRKGRVGQESFRLVFIGSLLFLISDSMIALDKFYHEFTLAGFWIMISYIAAQYLIMRGLILEKEG' A
#
# COMPACT_ATOMS: atom_id res chain seq x y z
N TYR A 1 14.27 -1.87 3.81
CA TYR A 1 12.84 -1.64 4.02
C TYR A 1 12.19 -0.84 2.89
N ALA A 2 12.61 0.40 2.61
CA ALA A 2 12.10 1.17 1.46
C ALA A 2 12.37 0.48 0.11
N LEU A 3 13.56 -0.10 -0.09
CA LEU A 3 13.92 -0.85 -1.31
C LEU A 3 13.02 -2.06 -1.57
N SER A 4 12.60 -2.78 -0.54
CA SER A 4 11.68 -3.91 -0.67
C SER A 4 10.27 -3.47 -1.07
N LEU A 5 9.81 -2.31 -0.59
CA LEU A 5 8.51 -1.73 -0.95
C LEU A 5 8.49 -1.12 -2.35
N VAL A 6 9.57 -0.44 -2.71
CA VAL A 6 9.80 0.07 -4.06
C VAL A 6 9.93 -1.09 -5.04
N GLY A 7 10.57 -2.19 -4.66
CA GLY A 7 10.66 -3.41 -5.45
C GLY A 7 9.29 -4.08 -5.69
N MET A 8 8.46 -4.20 -4.66
CA MET A 8 7.08 -4.70 -4.81
C MET A 8 6.23 -3.76 -5.67
N SER A 9 6.37 -2.44 -5.50
CA SER A 9 5.66 -1.44 -6.30
C SER A 9 6.14 -1.43 -7.76
N MET A 10 7.43 -1.63 -8.02
CA MET A 10 7.99 -1.77 -9.37
C MET A 10 7.55 -3.07 -10.05
N MET A 11 7.45 -4.20 -9.33
CA MET A 11 6.87 -5.43 -9.87
C MET A 11 5.39 -5.24 -10.25
N ALA A 12 4.62 -4.51 -9.43
CA ALA A 12 3.24 -4.15 -9.74
C ALA A 12 3.12 -3.19 -10.94
N LEU A 13 4.06 -2.23 -11.08
CA LEU A 13 4.10 -1.33 -12.23
C LEU A 13 4.56 -2.03 -13.51
N ASN A 14 5.42 -3.05 -13.42
CA ASN A 14 5.85 -3.86 -14.56
C ASN A 14 4.71 -4.76 -15.11
N ARG A 15 3.55 -4.77 -14.44
CA ARG A 15 2.29 -5.38 -14.92
C ARG A 15 1.44 -4.45 -15.80
N LYS A 16 1.81 -3.16 -15.92
CA LYS A 16 1.07 -2.17 -16.71
C LYS A 16 1.06 -2.57 -18.19
N GLY A 17 -0.09 -3.03 -18.68
CA GLY A 17 -0.31 -3.52 -20.05
C GLY A 17 -0.65 -5.01 -20.19
N ARG A 18 -0.63 -5.78 -19.08
CA ARG A 18 -1.06 -7.19 -19.05
C ARG A 18 -2.31 -7.45 -18.21
N VAL A 19 -2.86 -6.42 -17.55
CA VAL A 19 -3.82 -6.57 -16.44
C VAL A 19 -4.95 -5.55 -16.55
N GLY A 20 -6.16 -5.92 -16.11
CA GLY A 20 -7.36 -5.08 -16.21
C GLY A 20 -7.23 -3.74 -15.47
N GLN A 21 -7.78 -2.66 -16.04
CA GLN A 21 -7.72 -1.29 -15.48
C GLN A 21 -8.19 -1.20 -14.02
N GLU A 22 -9.20 -2.01 -13.66
CA GLU A 22 -9.74 -2.03 -12.30
C GLU A 22 -8.75 -2.62 -11.27
N SER A 23 -7.98 -3.65 -11.65
CA SER A 23 -6.93 -4.22 -10.79
C SER A 23 -5.82 -3.20 -10.54
N PHE A 24 -5.37 -2.51 -11.60
CA PHE A 24 -4.35 -1.46 -11.49
C PHE A 24 -4.78 -0.36 -10.53
N ARG A 25 -6.02 0.13 -10.62
CA ARG A 25 -6.53 1.20 -9.76
C ARG A 25 -6.57 0.78 -8.29
N LEU A 26 -6.98 -0.46 -8.00
CA LEU A 26 -7.00 -1.00 -6.64
C LEU A 26 -5.60 -1.11 -6.02
N VAL A 27 -4.63 -1.65 -6.77
CA VAL A 27 -3.24 -1.77 -6.30
C VAL A 27 -2.59 -0.40 -6.11
N PHE A 28 -2.85 0.55 -7.01
CA PHE A 28 -2.31 1.92 -6.93
C PHE A 28 -2.86 2.70 -5.72
N ILE A 29 -4.16 2.63 -5.46
CA ILE A 29 -4.75 3.28 -4.28
C ILE A 29 -4.21 2.61 -3.00
N GLY A 30 -4.09 1.28 -3.00
CA GLY A 30 -3.53 0.54 -1.88
C GLY A 30 -2.06 0.89 -1.59
N SER A 31 -1.22 1.08 -2.62
CA SER A 31 0.17 1.48 -2.42
C SER A 31 0.32 2.91 -1.90
N LEU A 32 -0.57 3.84 -2.28
CA LEU A 32 -0.62 5.19 -1.71
C LEU A 32 -0.97 5.17 -0.22
N LEU A 33 -1.98 4.38 0.17
CA LEU A 33 -2.34 4.20 1.58
C LEU A 33 -1.18 3.56 2.38
N PHE A 34 -0.46 2.63 1.76
CA PHE A 34 0.72 2.01 2.36
C PHE A 34 1.80 3.05 2.66
N LEU A 35 2.11 3.91 1.69
CA LEU A 35 3.07 5.00 1.84
C LEU A 35 2.67 5.99 2.95
N ILE A 36 1.37 6.28 3.06
CA ILE A 36 0.84 7.15 4.13
C ILE A 36 1.03 6.48 5.50
N SER A 37 0.74 5.18 5.62
CA SER A 37 0.96 4.40 6.84
C SER A 37 2.44 4.40 7.26
N ASP A 38 3.37 4.17 6.33
CA ASP A 38 4.81 4.26 6.60
C ASP A 38 5.25 5.68 6.99
N SER A 39 4.67 6.70 6.37
CA SER A 39 4.95 8.09 6.72
C SER A 39 4.49 8.41 8.14
N MET A 40 3.37 7.84 8.59
CA MET A 40 2.90 7.94 9.98
C MET A 40 3.87 7.26 10.95
N ILE A 41 4.42 6.08 10.61
CA ILE A 41 5.46 5.43 11.42
C ILE A 41 6.70 6.32 11.56
N ALA A 42 7.11 6.98 10.47
CA ALA A 42 8.25 7.90 10.50
C ALA A 42 7.96 9.15 11.36
N LEU A 43 6.76 9.73 11.25
CA LEU A 43 6.36 10.87 12.07
C LEU A 43 6.29 10.52 13.56
N ASP A 44 5.75 9.35 13.89
CA ASP A 44 5.63 8.86 15.27
C ASP A 44 7.01 8.65 15.89
N LYS A 45 7.93 8.08 15.12
CA LYS A 45 9.28 7.73 15.58
C LYS A 45 10.23 8.93 15.68
N PHE A 46 10.06 9.97 14.85
CA PHE A 46 11.06 11.04 14.70
C PHE A 46 10.58 12.45 15.06
N TYR A 47 9.27 12.69 15.21
CA TYR A 47 8.75 14.03 15.47
C TYR A 47 8.02 14.14 16.81
N HIS A 48 6.93 13.39 16.98
CA HIS A 48 6.13 13.41 18.21
C HIS A 48 5.26 12.15 18.29
N GLU A 49 5.27 11.47 19.43
CA GLU A 49 4.35 10.37 19.68
C GLU A 49 2.91 10.93 19.69
N PHE A 50 2.09 10.55 18.73
CA PHE A 50 0.68 10.94 18.71
C PHE A 50 -0.17 9.93 19.47
N THR A 51 -1.18 10.42 20.19
CA THR A 51 -2.09 9.53 20.94
C THR A 51 -2.76 8.55 19.97
N LEU A 52 -2.67 7.25 20.27
CA LEU A 52 -3.16 6.15 19.41
C LEU A 52 -2.44 6.04 18.04
N ALA A 53 -1.17 6.45 17.94
CA ALA A 53 -0.39 6.34 16.71
C ALA A 53 -0.44 4.95 16.08
N GLY A 54 -0.19 3.91 16.88
CA GLY A 54 -0.26 2.52 16.43
C GLY A 54 -1.62 2.14 15.85
N PHE A 55 -2.72 2.70 16.36
CA PHE A 55 -4.06 2.43 15.83
C PHE A 55 -4.25 3.05 14.43
N TRP A 56 -3.86 4.31 14.25
CA TRP A 56 -3.96 5.00 12.95
C TRP A 56 -3.01 4.44 11.89
N ILE A 57 -1.81 4.04 12.31
CA ILE A 57 -0.85 3.34 11.46
C ILE A 57 -1.44 1.99 11.02
N MET A 58 -1.99 1.22 11.96
CA MET A 58 -2.45 -0.13 11.64
C MET A 58 -3.75 -0.14 10.84
N ILE A 59 -4.68 0.80 11.04
CA ILE A 59 -5.90 0.88 10.23
C ILE A 59 -5.60 1.30 8.79
N SER A 60 -4.68 2.25 8.59
CA SER A 60 -4.24 2.67 7.25
C SER A 60 -3.46 1.54 6.55
N TYR A 61 -2.64 0.80 7.30
CA TYR A 61 -1.92 -0.38 6.82
C TYR A 61 -2.87 -1.49 6.37
N ILE A 62 -3.87 -1.84 7.18
CA ILE A 62 -4.84 -2.90 6.83
C ILE A 62 -5.65 -2.50 5.60
N ALA A 63 -6.09 -1.23 5.52
CA ALA A 63 -6.79 -0.72 4.34
C ALA A 63 -5.92 -0.80 3.08
N ALA A 64 -4.64 -0.43 3.18
CA ALA A 64 -3.65 -0.56 2.11
C ALA A 64 -3.51 -2.01 1.64
N GLN A 65 -3.28 -2.94 2.56
CA GLN A 65 -3.11 -4.36 2.26
C GLN A 65 -4.37 -4.97 1.64
N TYR A 66 -5.55 -4.59 2.12
CA TYR A 66 -6.82 -5.06 1.57
C TYR A 66 -6.99 -4.65 0.11
N LEU A 67 -6.73 -3.37 -0.21
CA LEU A 67 -6.82 -2.84 -1.57
C LEU A 67 -5.80 -3.50 -2.52
N ILE A 68 -4.56 -3.68 -2.06
CA ILE A 68 -3.51 -4.37 -2.82
C ILE A 68 -3.92 -5.82 -3.10
N MET A 69 -4.32 -6.58 -2.07
CA MET A 69 -4.73 -7.98 -2.23
C MET A 69 -5.95 -8.12 -3.14
N ARG A 70 -6.95 -7.26 -3.00
CA ARG A 70 -8.16 -7.31 -3.82
C ARG A 70 -7.86 -6.99 -5.28
N GLY A 71 -6.96 -6.04 -5.54
CA GLY A 71 -6.46 -5.77 -6.89
C GLY A 71 -5.71 -6.97 -7.49
N LEU A 72 -4.86 -7.65 -6.70
CA LEU A 72 -4.13 -8.84 -7.14
C LEU A 72 -5.05 -10.04 -7.45
N ILE A 73 -6.09 -10.26 -6.63
CA ILE A 73 -7.07 -11.33 -6.83
C ILE A 73 -7.92 -11.06 -8.08
N LEU A 74 -8.41 -9.82 -8.23
CA LEU A 74 -9.23 -9.42 -9.38
C LEU A 74 -8.52 -9.63 -10.73
N GLU A 75 -7.19 -9.47 -10.75
CA GLU A 75 -6.41 -9.80 -11.94
C GLU A 75 -6.31 -11.30 -12.18
N LYS A 76 -6.14 -12.11 -11.13
CA LYS A 76 -6.01 -13.55 -11.26
C LYS A 76 -7.28 -14.21 -11.81
N GLU A 77 -8.44 -13.59 -11.58
CA GLU A 77 -9.75 -14.07 -12.03
C GLU A 77 -10.12 -13.59 -13.46
N GLY A 78 -9.35 -12.67 -14.04
CA GLY A 78 -9.62 -12.03 -15.34
C GLY A 78 -8.80 -12.54 -16.51
#